data_AF-A0A2P5YVQ2-F1
#
_entry.id   AF-A0A2P5YVQ2-F1
#
_cell.length_a   1.000
_cell.length_b   1.000
_cell.length_c   1.000
_cell.angle_alpha   90.00
_cell.angle_beta   90.00
_cell.angle_gamma   90.00
#
_symmetry.space_group_name_H-M   'P 1'
#
loop_
_entity.id
_entity.type
_entity.pdbx_description
1 polymer ?
#
loop_
_entity_poly.entity_id
_entity_poly.type
_entity_poly.pdbx_seq_one_letter_code
_entity_poly.pdbx_strand_id
1 'polypeptide(L)' 'MHAFDIFLVLNKSTKHICYCDGKCGERCAKAGMKDRCLKYCGICCQECKCVPSGTYGNKSECPCYRDKKNSKHQPKCP' A
#
# COMPACT_ATOMS: atom_id res chain seq x y z
N MET A 1 18.87 22.73 -16.43
CA MET A 1 17.58 22.63 -15.70
C MET A 1 17.27 21.22 -15.13
N HIS A 2 18.20 20.26 -15.08
CA HIS A 2 17.89 18.87 -14.66
C HIS A 2 18.12 18.53 -13.17
N ALA A 3 18.65 19.45 -12.36
CA ALA A 3 18.98 19.18 -10.96
C ALA A 3 17.78 19.29 -10.00
N PHE A 4 16.79 20.14 -10.30
CA PHE A 4 15.58 20.31 -9.47
C PHE A 4 14.67 19.06 -9.53
N ASP A 5 14.62 18.37 -10.67
CA ASP A 5 13.80 17.17 -10.84
C ASP A 5 14.30 15.98 -10.01
N ILE A 6 15.62 15.81 -9.88
CA ILE A 6 16.22 14.70 -9.10
C ILE A 6 15.85 14.83 -7.61
N PHE A 7 15.94 16.05 -7.06
CA PHE A 7 15.65 16.29 -5.65
C PHE A 7 14.16 16.03 -5.32
N LEU A 8 13.25 16.39 -6.24
CA LEU A 8 11.82 16.13 -6.10
C LEU A 8 11.47 14.64 -6.27
N VAL A 9 12.13 13.93 -7.19
CA VAL A 9 11.92 12.49 -7.43
C VAL A 9 12.37 11.64 -6.24
N LEU A 10 13.53 11.94 -5.63
CA LEU A 10 13.98 11.27 -4.41
C LEU A 10 13.06 11.54 -3.21
N ASN A 11 12.55 12.77 -3.07
CA ASN A 11 11.57 13.12 -2.03
C ASN A 11 10.18 12.48 -2.25
N LYS A 12 9.76 12.30 -3.50
CA LYS A 12 8.46 11.69 -3.83
C LYS A 12 8.47 10.18 -3.60
N SER A 13 9.58 9.51 -3.93
CA SER A 13 9.76 8.07 -3.71
C SER A 13 9.88 7.75 -2.21
N THR A 14 10.69 8.51 -1.46
CA THR A 14 10.85 8.32 0.00
C THR A 14 9.57 8.60 0.79
N LYS A 15 8.83 9.67 0.46
CA LYS A 15 7.53 9.95 1.09
C LYS A 15 6.50 8.85 0.85
N HIS A 16 6.52 8.23 -0.33
CA HIS A 16 5.60 7.14 -0.65
C HIS A 16 5.96 5.83 0.08
N ILE A 17 7.25 5.54 0.21
CA ILE A 17 7.75 4.40 0.99
C ILE A 17 7.32 4.54 2.45
N CYS A 18 7.59 5.69 3.08
CA CYS A 18 7.20 5.92 4.47
C CYS A 18 5.68 5.91 4.70
N TYR A 19 4.89 6.43 3.74
CA TYR A 19 3.42 6.36 3.80
C TYR A 19 2.93 4.91 3.81
N CYS A 20 3.42 4.10 2.87
CA CYS A 20 3.01 2.70 2.77
C CYS A 20 3.45 1.89 3.98
N ASP A 21 4.68 2.08 4.48
CA ASP A 21 5.17 1.35 5.63
C ASP A 21 4.34 1.64 6.89
N GLY A 22 4.05 2.92 7.15
CA GLY A 22 3.21 3.32 8.28
C GLY A 22 1.78 2.78 8.16
N LYS A 23 1.15 2.98 7.01
CA LYS A 23 -0.25 2.55 6.80
C LYS A 23 -0.41 1.04 6.74
N CYS A 24 0.53 0.32 6.14
CA CYS A 24 0.51 -1.14 6.17
C CYS A 24 0.81 -1.69 7.57
N GLY A 25 1.62 -0.99 8.37
CA GLY A 25 1.79 -1.29 9.79
C GLY A 25 0.46 -1.25 10.56
N GLU A 26 -0.31 -0.18 10.39
CA GLU A 26 -1.66 -0.04 10.97
C GLU A 26 -2.60 -1.14 10.45
N ARG A 27 -2.68 -1.31 9.12
CA ARG A 27 -3.58 -2.27 8.47
C ARG A 27 -3.33 -3.71 8.91
N CYS A 28 -2.06 -4.07 9.08
CA CYS A 28 -1.64 -5.43 9.42
C CYS A 28 -1.43 -5.66 10.92
N ALA A 29 -1.76 -4.69 11.78
CA ALA A 29 -1.49 -4.75 13.22
C ALA A 29 -2.09 -5.99 13.92
N LYS A 30 -3.23 -6.48 13.44
CA LYS A 30 -3.95 -7.67 13.98
C LYS A 30 -3.89 -8.90 13.07
N ALA A 31 -3.09 -8.85 12.00
CA ALA A 31 -3.02 -9.96 11.04
C ALA A 31 -2.33 -11.19 11.67
N GLY A 32 -2.97 -12.36 11.59
CA GLY A 32 -2.37 -13.61 12.08
C GLY A 32 -1.11 -14.04 11.32
N MET A 33 -1.01 -13.69 10.03
CA MET A 33 0.23 -13.81 9.24
C MET A 33 0.76 -12.43 8.88
N LYS A 34 1.49 -11.81 9.81
CA LYS A 34 1.92 -10.41 9.73
C LYS A 34 2.80 -10.12 8.51
N ASP A 35 3.82 -10.93 8.25
CA ASP A 35 4.74 -10.72 7.12
C ASP A 35 4.03 -10.84 5.76
N ARG A 36 3.11 -11.80 5.65
CA ARG A 36 2.28 -11.97 4.46
C ARG A 36 1.40 -10.74 4.24
N CYS A 37 0.76 -10.23 5.29
CA CYS A 37 -0.06 -9.03 5.21
C CYS A 37 0.76 -7.82 4.77
N LEU A 38 1.90 -7.55 5.41
CA LEU A 38 2.77 -6.42 5.09
C LEU A 38 3.24 -6.48 3.63
N LYS A 39 3.67 -7.66 3.16
CA LYS A 39 4.11 -7.86 1.77
C LYS A 39 3.02 -7.49 0.77
N TYR A 40 1.80 -8.01 0.92
CA TYR A 40 0.73 -7.75 -0.04
C TYR A 40 0.15 -6.34 0.11
N CYS A 41 0.05 -5.82 1.33
CA CYS A 41 -0.34 -4.43 1.57
C CYS A 41 0.66 -3.47 0.89
N GLY A 42 1.97 -3.69 1.05
CA GLY A 42 3.00 -2.86 0.43
C GLY A 42 2.91 -2.87 -1.10
N ILE A 43 2.76 -4.04 -1.73
CA ILE A 43 2.55 -4.14 -3.18
C ILE A 43 1.31 -3.34 -3.62
N CYS A 44 0.20 -3.50 -2.91
CA CYS A 44 -1.04 -2.81 -3.24
C CYS A 44 -0.96 -1.30 -2.98
N CYS A 45 -0.26 -0.88 -1.92
CA CYS A 45 -0.05 0.52 -1.61
C CYS A 45 0.86 1.19 -2.65
N GLN A 46 1.95 0.53 -3.08
CA GLN A 46 2.83 1.07 -4.10
C GLN A 46 2.08 1.30 -5.43
N GLU A 47 1.18 0.39 -5.78
CA GLU A 47 0.44 0.45 -7.03
C GLU A 47 -0.79 1.38 -6.98
N CYS A 48 -1.54 1.34 -5.88
CA CYS A 48 -2.79 2.09 -5.71
C CYS A 48 -2.63 3.41 -4.95
N LYS A 49 -1.48 3.65 -4.33
CA LYS A 49 -1.16 4.85 -3.52
C LYS A 49 -2.16 5.13 -2.41
N CYS A 50 -2.80 4.08 -1.89
CA CYS A 50 -3.90 4.13 -0.93
C CYS A 50 -3.92 2.85 -0.09
N VAL A 51 -4.13 2.98 1.22
CA VAL A 51 -4.37 1.87 2.15
C VAL A 51 -5.63 2.21 2.96
N PRO A 52 -6.63 1.31 3.01
CA PRO A 52 -7.86 1.56 3.76
C PRO A 52 -7.62 1.64 5.26
N SER A 53 -8.48 2.38 5.95
CA SER A 53 -8.46 2.51 7.41
C SER A 53 -8.74 1.19 8.14
N GLY A 54 -8.31 1.12 9.41
CA GLY A 54 -8.54 -0.04 10.28
C GLY A 54 -7.74 -1.28 9.89
N THR A 55 -7.94 -2.37 10.63
CA THR A 55 -7.21 -3.64 10.41
C THR A 55 -7.95 -4.64 9.51
N TYR A 56 -9.22 -4.38 9.21
CA TYR A 56 -10.11 -5.21 8.39
C TYR A 56 -11.16 -4.33 7.70
N GLY A 57 -11.78 -4.83 6.62
CA GLY A 57 -12.88 -4.12 5.96
C GLY A 57 -12.47 -2.82 5.26
N ASN A 58 -13.39 -1.86 5.15
CA ASN A 58 -13.20 -0.50 4.63
C ASN A 58 -12.58 -0.37 3.22
N LYS A 59 -12.52 -1.47 2.46
CA LYS A 59 -11.87 -1.48 1.15
C LYS A 59 -12.49 -0.47 0.17
N SER A 60 -13.76 -0.09 0.35
CA SER A 60 -14.43 0.94 -0.46
C SER A 60 -13.76 2.32 -0.38
N GLU A 61 -12.98 2.62 0.66
CA GLU A 61 -12.18 3.86 0.77
C GLU A 61 -11.09 3.94 -0.32
N CYS A 62 -10.59 2.78 -0.77
CA CYS A 62 -9.55 2.68 -1.79
C CYS A 62 -10.01 1.71 -2.91
N PRO A 63 -10.77 2.17 -3.92
CA PRO A 63 -11.31 1.30 -4.98
C PRO A 63 -10.24 0.46 -5.71
N CYS A 64 -9.09 1.04 -6.05
CA CYS A 64 -7.97 0.29 -6.65
C CYS A 64 -7.49 -0.86 -5.75
N TYR A 65 -7.35 -0.61 -4.45
CA TYR A 65 -6.90 -1.61 -3.47
C TYR A 65 -7.95 -2.72 -3.31
N ARG A 66 -9.25 -2.35 -3.29
CA ARG A 66 -10.38 -3.28 -3.24
C ARG A 66 -10.42 -4.22 -4.44
N ASP A 67 -10.30 -3.65 -5.64
CA ASP A 67 -10.55 -4.35 -6.90
C ASP A 67 -9.33 -5.11 -7.40
N LYS A 68 -8.20 -4.99 -6.69
CA LYS A 68 -6.96 -5.67 -7.05
C LYS A 68 -7.09 -7.17 -6.92
N LYS A 69 -6.88 -7.86 -8.04
CA LYS A 69 -6.90 -9.33 -8.11
C LYS A 69 -5.52 -9.90 -8.38
N ASN A 70 -5.31 -11.13 -7.93
CA ASN A 70 -4.17 -11.94 -8.34
C ASN A 70 -4.47 -12.63 -9.69
N SER A 71 -3.51 -13.40 -10.21
CA SER A 71 -3.68 -14.14 -11.48
C SER A 71 -4.81 -15.18 -11.44
N LYS A 72 -5.30 -15.56 -10.25
CA LYS A 72 -6.43 -16.46 -10.03
C LYS A 72 -7.76 -15.73 -9.82
N HIS A 73 -7.83 -14.43 -10.14
CA HIS A 73 -9.01 -13.58 -9.98
C HIS A 73 -9.52 -13.42 -8.53
N GLN A 74 -8.71 -13.78 -7.53
CA GLN A 74 -9.05 -13.61 -6.12
C GLN A 74 -8.51 -12.27 -5.59
N PRO A 75 -9.12 -11.69 -4.53
CA PRO A 75 -8.61 -10.47 -3.90
C PRO A 75 -7.13 -10.60 -3.51
N LYS A 76 -6.31 -9.67 -3.98
CA LYS A 76 -4.85 -9.67 -3.75
C LYS A 76 -4.48 -8.97 -2.45
N CYS A 77 -5.16 -7.86 -2.14
CA CYS A 77 -4.78 -6.97 -1.06
C CYS A 77 -5.50 -7.35 0.25
N PRO A 78 -4.81 -7.29 1.41
CA PRO A 78 -5.38 -7.64 2.72
C PRO A 78 -6.54 -6.72 3.12
#